data_AF-A0A9D0GCY0-F1
#
_entry.id   AF-A0A9D0GCY0-F1
#
_cell.length_a   1.000
_cell.length_b   1.000
_cell.length_c   1.000
_cell.angle_alpha   90.00
_cell.angle_beta   90.00
_cell.angle_gamma   90.00
#
_symmetry.space_group_name_H-M   'P 1'
#
loop_
_entity.id
_entity.type
_entity.pdbx_description
1 polymer ?
#
loop_
_entity_poly.entity_id
_entity_poly.type
_entity_poly.pdbx_seq_one_letter_code
_entity_poly.pdbx_strand_id
1 'polypeptide(L)' 'MIQVLRLRKIASIVGARPQFIKAAPVSEALREVGQQEFLIHTGQHYDYGMSRIFFEELGISEPDVNLEVGSG' A
#
# COMPACT_ATOMS: atom_id res chain seq x y z
N MET A 1 -4.01 34.06 -7.02
CA MET A 1 -4.76 32.81 -7.25
C MET A 1 -4.17 31.75 -6.33
N ILE A 2 -4.86 31.39 -5.25
CA ILE A 2 -4.48 30.24 -4.43
C ILE A 2 -5.11 29.03 -5.11
N GLN A 3 -4.30 28.21 -5.77
CA GLN A 3 -4.74 26.88 -6.21
C GLN A 3 -5.03 26.06 -4.95
N VAL A 4 -6.30 25.78 -4.67
CA VAL A 4 -6.66 24.78 -3.67
C VAL A 4 -6.23 23.43 -4.26
N LEU A 5 -5.13 22.87 -3.77
CA LEU A 5 -4.70 21.53 -4.15
C LEU A 5 -5.80 20.54 -3.75
N ARG A 6 -6.42 19.90 -4.74
CA ARG A 6 -7.39 18.84 -4.51
C ARG A 6 -6.63 17.58 -4.12
N LEU A 7 -6.70 17.19 -2.85
CA LEU A 7 -6.28 15.87 -2.38
C LEU A 7 -7.10 14.81 -3.13
N ARG A 8 -6.43 13.97 -3.93
CA ARG A 8 -7.06 12.79 -4.54
C ARG A 8 -6.87 11.62 -3.58
N LYS A 9 -7.92 10.82 -3.45
CA LYS A 9 -7.85 9.53 -2.77
C LYS A 9 -7.48 8.48 -3.81
N ILE A 10 -6.39 7.76 -3.57
CA ILE A 10 -5.85 6.72 -4.45
C ILE A 10 -5.93 5.40 -3.71
N ALA A 11 -6.58 4.40 -4.31
CA ALA A 11 -6.62 3.05 -3.75
C ALA A 11 -5.52 2.19 -4.39
N SER A 12 -4.61 1.68 -3.57
CA SER A 12 -3.56 0.76 -3.99
C SER A 12 -3.94 -0.65 -3.53
N ILE A 13 -4.02 -1.61 -4.44
CA ILE A 13 -4.41 -3.00 -4.12
C ILE A 13 -3.21 -3.92 -4.34
N VAL A 14 -2.82 -4.65 -3.30
CA VAL A 14 -1.70 -5.58 -3.27
C VAL A 14 -2.11 -6.90 -2.63
N GLY A 15 -1.38 -7.98 -2.90
CA GLY A 15 -1.74 -9.33 -2.46
C GLY A 15 -0.58 -10.32 -2.41
N ALA A 16 0.48 -10.11 -3.20
CA ALA A 16 1.66 -10.97 -3.24
C ALA A 16 2.95 -10.16 -3.07
N ARG A 17 4.00 -10.81 -2.57
CA ARG A 17 5.32 -10.19 -2.32
C ARG A 17 5.88 -9.31 -3.45
N PRO A 18 5.85 -9.71 -4.74
CA PRO A 18 6.36 -8.85 -5.82
C PRO A 18 5.60 -7.53 -5.95
N GLN A 19 4.35 -7.45 -5.48
CA GLN A 19 3.54 -6.25 -5.51
C GLN A 19 3.93 -5.29 -4.37
N PHE A 20 4.29 -5.79 -3.18
CA PHE A 20 4.79 -4.94 -2.09
C PHE A 20 6.07 -4.20 -2.50
N ILE A 21 7.02 -4.94 -3.09
CA ILE A 21 8.29 -4.38 -3.60
C ILE A 21 8.04 -3.26 -4.62
N LYS A 22 7.04 -3.42 -5.49
CA LYS A 22 6.69 -2.42 -6.51
C LYS A 22 5.84 -1.28 -5.97
N ALA A 23 5.01 -1.54 -4.95
CA ALA A 23 4.19 -0.53 -4.30
C ALA A 23 5.04 0.45 -3.49
N ALA A 24 6.14 0.01 -2.89
CA ALA A 24 6.99 0.85 -2.04
C ALA A 24 7.37 2.21 -2.65
N PRO A 25 8.02 2.28 -3.84
CA PRO A 25 8.38 3.56 -4.44
C PRO A 25 7.15 4.38 -4.88
N VAL A 26 6.00 3.74 -5.14
CA VAL A 26 4.76 4.45 -5.51
C VAL A 26 4.15 5.10 -4.28
N SER A 27 4.00 4.35 -3.18
CA SER A 27 3.49 4.86 -1.91
C SER A 27 4.35 6.01 -1.38
N GLU A 28 5.68 5.90 -1.52
CA GLU A 28 6.60 6.99 -1.19
C GLU A 28 6.33 8.25 -2.01
N ALA A 29 6.29 8.13 -3.35
CA ALA A 29 6.02 9.25 -4.23
C ALA A 29 4.66 9.90 -3.94
N LEU A 30 3.62 9.11 -3.62
CA LEU A 30 2.30 9.63 -3.26
C LEU A 30 2.33 10.45 -1.96
N ARG A 31 3.09 10.01 -0.95
CA ARG A 31 3.29 10.78 0.29
C ARG A 31 4.02 12.09 0.03
N GLU A 32 5.07 12.07 -0.79
CA GLU A 32 5.87 13.27 -1.12
C GLU A 32 5.05 14.36 -1.82
N VAL A 33 4.13 13.96 -2.71
CA VAL A 33 3.24 14.91 -3.39
C VAL A 33 1.96 15.23 -2.59
N GLY A 34 1.88 14.78 -1.33
CA GLY A 34 0.78 15.04 -0.42
C GLY A 34 -0.55 14.42 -0.85
N GLN A 35 -0.55 13.31 -1.60
CA GLN A 35 -1.76 12.58 -1.96
C GLN A 35 -2.17 11.60 -0.84
N GLN A 36 -3.47 11.32 -0.75
CA GLN A 36 -3.98 10.35 0.20
C GLN A 36 -4.03 8.97 -0.46
N GLU A 37 -3.17 8.07 -0.03
CA GLU A 37 -3.24 6.65 -0.39
C GLU A 37 -4.13 5.89 0.60
N PHE A 38 -4.88 4.92 0.09
CA PHE A 38 -5.60 3.90 0.84
C PHE A 38 -5.12 2.53 0.35
N LEU A 39 -4.32 1.84 1.17
CA LEU A 39 -3.64 0.61 0.83
C LEU A 39 -4.46 -0.61 1.26
N ILE A 40 -4.81 -1.45 0.29
CA ILE A 40 -5.65 -2.64 0.44
C ILE A 40 -4.78 -3.87 0.21
N HIS A 41 -4.68 -4.73 1.21
CA HIS A 41 -4.06 -6.04 1.09
C HIS A 41 -5.15 -7.11 0.84
N THR A 42 -5.03 -7.94 -0.19
CA THR A 42 -6.07 -8.94 -0.51
C THR A 42 -6.02 -10.17 0.40
N GLY A 43 -4.86 -10.50 0.96
CA GLY A 43 -4.71 -11.73 1.77
C GLY A 43 -4.23 -12.95 0.98
N GLN A 44 -3.72 -12.76 -0.25
CA GLN A 44 -3.23 -13.85 -1.11
C GLN A 44 -1.89 -14.48 -0.67
N HIS A 45 -1.20 -13.89 0.31
CA HIS A 45 0.07 -14.40 0.85
C HIS A 45 -0.12 -15.03 2.23
N TYR A 46 0.17 -16.33 2.35
CA TYR A 46 -0.15 -17.18 3.52
C TYR A 46 0.75 -16.96 4.75
N ASP A 47 1.82 -16.18 4.63
CA ASP A 47 2.67 -15.85 5.77
C ASP A 47 2.51 -14.38 6.14
N TYR A 48 1.55 -14.12 7.03
CA TYR A 48 1.26 -12.81 7.61
C TYR A 48 2.48 -12.21 8.31
N GLY A 49 3.30 -13.05 8.95
CA GLY A 49 4.54 -12.63 9.61
C GLY A 49 5.56 -12.13 8.58
N MET A 50 5.69 -12.84 7.46
CA MET A 50 6.58 -12.44 6.38
C MET A 50 6.12 -11.16 5.67
N SER A 51 4.81 -10.96 5.48
CA SER A 51 4.29 -9.72 4.88
C SER A 51 4.64 -8.50 5.73
N ARG A 52 4.50 -8.58 7.05
CA ARG A 52 4.85 -7.48 7.97
C ARG A 52 6.31 -7.06 7.86
N ILE A 53 7.23 -8.04 7.81
CA ILE A 53 8.66 -7.78 7.65
C ILE A 53 8.92 -6.97 6.37
N PHE A 54 8.25 -7.31 5.26
CA PHE A 54 8.41 -6.56 4.01
C PHE A 54 7.89 -5.12 4.11
N PHE A 55 6.75 -4.87 4.77
CA PHE A 55 6.27 -3.50 4.97
C PHE A 55 7.27 -2.67 5.79
N GLU A 56 7.80 -3.24 6.87
CA GLU A 56 8.81 -2.59 7.72
C GLU A 56 10.13 -2.35 6.96
N GLU A 57 10.67 -3.35 6.26
CA GLU A 57 11.94 -3.25 5.51
C GLU A 57 11.86 -2.28 4.32
N LEU A 58 10.69 -2.18 3.68
CA LEU A 58 10.49 -1.34 2.49
C LEU A 58 9.99 0.08 2.83
N GLY A 59 9.77 0.41 4.10
CA GLY A 59 9.23 1.72 4.50
C GLY A 59 7.82 1.99 3.96
N ILE A 60 7.03 0.93 3.79
CA ILE A 60 5.63 1.01 3.38
C ILE A 60 4.78 0.99 4.66
N SER A 61 3.77 1.85 4.72
CA SER A 61 2.77 1.78 5.78
C SER A 61 2.09 0.41 5.80
N GLU A 62 1.68 -0.06 6.97
CA GLU A 62 0.77 -1.21 7.05
C GLU A 62 -0.49 -0.91 6.21
N PRO A 63 -1.08 -1.93 5.56
CA PRO A 63 -2.30 -1.75 4.79
C PRO A 63 -3.44 -1.23 5.68
N ASP A 64 -4.20 -0.25 5.17
CA ASP A 64 -5.40 0.28 5.83
C ASP A 64 -6.47 -0.80 6.04
N VAL A 65 -6.50 -1.81 5.16
CA VAL A 65 -7.35 -2.99 5.29
C VAL A 65 -6.69 -4.22 4.70
N ASN A 66 -6.84 -5.37 5.37
CA ASN A 66 -6.56 -6.69 4.82
C ASN A 66 -7.89 -7.41 4.60
N LEU A 67 -8.17 -7.83 3.36
CA LEU A 67 -9.43 -8.46 2.96
C LEU A 67 -9.49 -9.96 3.30
N GLU A 68 -8.36 -10.59 3.60
CA GLU A 68 -8.26 -12.00 3.98
C GLU A 68 -8.94 -12.98 2.97
N VAL A 69 -9.00 -12.62 1.68
CA VAL A 69 -9.70 -13.45 0.67
C VAL A 69 -8.96 -14.75 0.32
N GLY A 70 -7.69 -14.88 0.72
CA GLY A 70 -6.85 -16.03 0.36
C GLY A 70 -6.49 -16.07 -1.13
N SER A 71 -5.88 -17.16 -1.58
CA SER A 71 -5.44 -17.33 -2.98
C SER A 71 -6.51 -17.89 -3.93
N GLY A 72 -7.70 -18.20 -3.41
CA GLY A 72 -8.61 -19.16 -4.04
C GLY A 72 -8.15 -20.60 -3.85
#